data_AF-A0A9Q1ECJ4-F1
#
_entry.id   AF-A0A9Q1ECJ4-F1
#
_cell.length_a   1.000
_cell.length_b   1.000
_cell.length_c   1.000
_cell.angle_alpha   90.00
_cell.angle_beta   90.00
_cell.angle_gamma   90.00
#
_symmetry.space_group_name_H-M   'P 1'
#
loop_
_entity.id
_entity.type
_entity.pdbx_description
1 polymer ?
#
loop_
_entity_poly.entity_id
_entity_poly.type
_entity_poly.pdbx_seq_one_letter_code
_entity_poly.pdbx_strand_id
1 'polypeptide(L)'
;MVVVLLNMLIAMINSSYQEIEDDADVEWKFARSKLWLSYFDNGKTLPPPYSIVPSPKSFFQCLQRGVNLLRCRKPRMRKDVELGTDSSKSKLNLFPQSNLRIAESQSFNSILNQPTRHQQIMKRLIKRYVLKAQVDKENDDVNEGELKEIKQDISSLRYELLEEKSQATAELSQLIHKLGDKLHATATRCQ
;
A
#
# COMPACT_ATOMS: atom_id res chain seq x y z
N MET A 1 -31.47 -9.53 -46.81
CA MET A 1 -31.30 -8.53 -45.74
C MET A 1 -31.17 -9.17 -44.35
N VAL A 2 -32.05 -10.11 -43.97
CA VAL A 2 -32.05 -10.79 -42.65
C VAL A 2 -30.72 -11.50 -42.32
N VAL A 3 -30.15 -12.25 -43.28
CA VAL A 3 -28.90 -13.01 -43.07
C VAL A 3 -27.70 -12.11 -42.76
N VAL A 4 -27.63 -10.92 -43.38
CA VAL A 4 -26.53 -9.96 -43.16
C VAL A 4 -26.64 -9.32 -41.78
N LEU A 5 -27.86 -8.94 -41.36
CA LEU A 5 -28.09 -8.36 -40.02
C LEU A 5 -27.81 -9.36 -38.91
N LEU A 6 -28.19 -10.63 -39.09
CA LEU A 6 -27.89 -11.69 -38.14
C LEU A 6 -26.38 -11.89 -37.98
N ASN A 7 -25.64 -11.92 -39.08
CA ASN A 7 -24.19 -12.10 -39.04
C ASN A 7 -23.48 -10.91 -38.39
N MET A 8 -23.97 -9.68 -38.59
CA MET A 8 -23.44 -8.49 -37.91
C MET A 8 -23.78 -8.47 -36.42
N LEU A 9 -24.97 -8.95 -36.03
CA LEU A 9 -25.35 -9.09 -34.62
C LEU A 9 -24.50 -10.15 -33.90
N ILE A 10 -24.28 -11.30 -34.54
CA ILE A 10 -23.42 -12.36 -33.98
C ILE A 10 -21.99 -11.85 -33.81
N ALA A 11 -21.45 -11.12 -34.80
CA ALA A 11 -20.13 -10.51 -34.70
C ALA A 11 -20.05 -9.51 -33.53
N MET A 12 -21.07 -8.68 -33.34
CA MET A 12 -21.14 -7.72 -32.23
C MET A 12 -21.20 -8.41 -30.87
N ILE A 13 -22.04 -9.44 -30.73
CA ILE A 13 -22.16 -10.20 -29.49
C ILE A 13 -20.86 -10.95 -29.19
N ASN A 14 -20.24 -11.58 -30.19
CA ASN A 14 -18.96 -12.29 -30.01
C ASN A 14 -17.85 -11.33 -29.55
N SER A 15 -17.77 -10.12 -30.13
CA SER A 15 -16.82 -9.11 -29.68
C SER A 15 -17.12 -8.66 -28.24
N SER A 16 -18.40 -8.43 -27.90
CA SER A 16 -18.77 -8.03 -26.54
C SER A 16 -18.55 -9.14 -25.52
N TYR A 17 -18.69 -10.41 -25.93
CA TYR A 17 -18.47 -11.56 -25.06
C TYR A 17 -16.99 -11.70 -24.72
N GLN A 18 -16.10 -11.54 -25.71
CA GLN A 18 -14.65 -11.59 -25.48
C GLN A 18 -14.19 -10.52 -24.48
N GLU A 19 -14.71 -9.29 -24.58
CA GLU A 19 -14.40 -8.21 -23.64
C GLU A 19 -14.89 -8.52 -22.21
N ILE A 20 -16.08 -9.13 -22.07
CA ILE A 20 -16.65 -9.47 -20.77
C ILE A 20 -15.99 -10.72 -20.16
N GLU A 21 -15.57 -11.69 -20.97
CA GLU A 21 -14.97 -12.95 -20.53
C GLU A 21 -13.67 -12.73 -19.75
N ASP A 22 -12.84 -11.78 -20.16
CA ASP A 22 -11.56 -11.45 -19.52
C ASP A 22 -11.73 -11.07 -18.03
N ASP A 23 -12.83 -10.39 -17.68
CA ASP A 23 -13.11 -9.91 -16.32
C ASP A 23 -14.27 -10.66 -15.61
N ALA A 24 -14.95 -11.59 -16.29
CA ALA A 24 -16.14 -12.28 -15.80
C ALA A 24 -15.93 -12.93 -14.42
N ASP A 25 -14.75 -13.48 -14.21
CA ASP A 25 -14.33 -14.15 -12.98
C ASP A 25 -14.24 -13.18 -11.80
N VAL A 26 -13.77 -11.96 -12.04
CA VAL A 26 -13.67 -10.88 -11.04
C VAL A 26 -15.06 -10.31 -10.77
N GLU A 27 -15.84 -10.05 -11.82
CA GLU A 27 -17.19 -9.53 -11.71
C GLU A 27 -18.13 -10.50 -10.98
N TRP A 28 -18.07 -11.81 -11.27
CA TRP A 28 -18.85 -12.78 -10.51
C TRP A 28 -18.46 -12.73 -9.04
N LYS A 29 -17.15 -12.67 -8.73
CA LYS A 29 -16.65 -12.74 -7.33
C LYS A 29 -17.11 -11.51 -6.57
N PHE A 30 -17.13 -10.35 -7.22
CA PHE A 30 -17.69 -9.12 -6.67
C PHE A 30 -19.20 -9.25 -6.40
N ALA A 31 -19.98 -9.68 -7.40
CA ALA A 31 -21.43 -9.85 -7.27
C ALA A 31 -21.80 -10.87 -6.17
N ARG A 32 -21.07 -11.98 -6.10
CA ARG A 32 -21.22 -13.01 -5.06
C ARG A 32 -20.92 -12.46 -3.67
N SER A 33 -19.84 -11.67 -3.52
CA SER A 33 -19.47 -11.07 -2.23
C SER A 33 -20.52 -10.05 -1.78
N LYS A 34 -21.07 -9.25 -2.71
CA LYS A 34 -22.15 -8.31 -2.44
C LYS A 34 -23.42 -9.03 -1.96
N LEU A 35 -23.75 -10.16 -2.56
CA LEU A 35 -24.85 -11.01 -2.10
C LEU A 35 -24.58 -11.50 -0.67
N TRP A 36 -23.40 -12.06 -0.39
CA TRP A 36 -23.06 -12.57 0.94
C TRP A 36 -23.09 -11.46 2.01
N LEU A 37 -22.57 -10.27 1.69
CA LEU A 37 -22.61 -9.12 2.59
C LEU A 37 -24.06 -8.74 2.98
N SER A 38 -25.00 -8.86 2.04
CA SER A 38 -26.43 -8.59 2.30
C SER A 38 -27.08 -9.56 3.31
N TYR A 39 -26.48 -10.74 3.51
CA TYR A 39 -26.91 -11.73 4.50
C TYR A 39 -26.18 -11.62 5.84
N PHE A 40 -24.97 -11.05 5.87
CA PHE A 40 -24.20 -10.87 7.11
C PHE A 40 -24.78 -9.78 8.03
N ASP A 41 -25.56 -8.84 7.50
CA ASP A 41 -26.22 -7.83 8.32
C ASP A 41 -27.28 -8.48 9.22
N ASN A 42 -27.08 -8.34 10.54
CA ASN A 42 -27.86 -8.92 11.64
C ASN A 42 -29.38 -8.57 11.68
N GLY A 43 -29.92 -7.93 10.63
CA GLY A 43 -31.31 -7.50 10.53
C GLY A 43 -32.27 -8.51 9.89
N LYS A 44 -31.77 -9.57 9.24
CA LYS A 44 -32.59 -10.56 8.50
C LYS A 44 -32.15 -12.00 8.78
N THR A 45 -31.92 -12.36 10.03
CA THR A 45 -31.55 -13.73 10.45
C THR A 45 -32.67 -14.76 10.29
N LEU A 46 -33.79 -14.38 9.66
CA LEU A 46 -34.97 -15.22 9.48
C LEU A 46 -35.40 -15.17 8.01
N PRO A 47 -35.53 -16.33 7.33
CA PRO A 47 -36.07 -16.36 5.97
C PRO A 47 -37.51 -15.83 5.99
N PRO A 48 -37.99 -15.11 4.94
CA PRO A 48 -39.42 -14.84 4.78
C PRO A 48 -40.11 -16.21 4.75
N PRO A 49 -40.98 -16.61 5.71
CA PRO A 49 -42.06 -15.87 6.39
C PRO A 49 -41.85 -15.43 7.86
N TYR A 50 -40.67 -15.65 8.45
CA TYR A 50 -40.41 -15.34 9.86
C TYR A 50 -39.91 -13.91 10.13
N SER A 51 -39.90 -13.06 9.11
CA SER A 51 -39.51 -11.63 9.18
C SER A 51 -40.55 -10.73 9.89
N ILE A 52 -41.73 -11.25 10.26
CA ILE A 52 -42.83 -10.47 10.84
C ILE A 52 -42.78 -10.45 12.38
N VAL A 53 -42.07 -11.40 13.02
CA VAL A 53 -41.91 -11.42 14.48
C VAL A 53 -40.62 -10.67 14.82
N PRO A 54 -40.69 -9.39 15.26
CA PRO A 54 -39.50 -8.67 15.69
C PRO A 54 -38.80 -9.44 16.80
N SER A 55 -37.47 -9.57 16.71
CA SER A 55 -36.70 -10.25 17.75
C SER A 55 -36.95 -9.59 19.11
N PRO A 56 -37.07 -10.36 20.21
CA PRO A 56 -37.32 -9.80 21.55
C PRO A 56 -36.29 -8.73 21.96
N LYS A 57 -35.07 -8.83 21.42
CA LYS A 57 -33.97 -7.87 21.64
C LYS A 57 -34.22 -6.50 21.00
N SER A 58 -34.85 -6.46 19.81
CA SER A 58 -35.22 -5.21 19.14
C SER A 58 -36.33 -4.47 19.90
N PHE A 59 -37.31 -5.22 20.43
CA PHE A 59 -38.37 -4.65 21.27
C PHE A 59 -37.82 -4.05 22.57
N PHE A 60 -36.88 -4.73 23.24
CA PHE A 60 -36.26 -4.21 24.47
C PHE A 60 -35.44 -2.94 24.22
N GLN A 61 -34.64 -2.88 23.14
CA GLN A 61 -33.92 -1.66 22.77
C GLN A 61 -34.85 -0.52 22.33
N CYS A 62 -35.95 -0.84 21.64
CA CYS A 62 -36.97 0.13 21.25
C CYS A 62 -37.70 0.69 22.48
N LEU A 63 -38.08 -0.17 23.43
CA LEU A 63 -38.71 0.21 24.69
C LEU A 63 -37.77 1.07 25.54
N GLN A 64 -36.49 0.71 25.66
CA GLN A 64 -35.49 1.53 26.34
C GLN A 64 -35.32 2.90 25.68
N ARG A 65 -35.30 2.99 24.34
CA ARG A 65 -35.29 4.26 23.61
C ARG A 65 -36.57 5.08 23.86
N GLY A 66 -37.74 4.45 23.86
CA GLY A 66 -39.03 5.11 24.13
C GLY A 66 -39.13 5.63 25.57
N VAL A 67 -38.68 4.84 26.55
CA VAL A 67 -38.64 5.25 27.97
C VAL A 67 -37.64 6.38 28.19
N ASN A 68 -36.47 6.37 27.55
CA ASN A 68 -35.53 7.49 27.62
C ASN A 68 -36.09 8.76 26.96
N LEU A 69 -36.81 8.63 25.84
CA LEU A 69 -37.48 9.75 25.17
C LEU A 69 -38.58 10.37 26.05
N LEU A 70 -39.32 9.52 26.78
CA LEU A 70 -40.33 9.95 27.75
C LEU A 70 -39.69 10.54 29.03
N ARG A 71 -38.54 10.03 29.50
CA ARG A 71 -37.79 10.60 30.62
C ARG A 71 -37.17 11.96 30.30
N CYS A 72 -36.97 12.29 29.02
CA CYS A 72 -36.55 13.62 28.55
C CYS A 72 -37.72 14.62 28.38
N ARG A 73 -38.98 14.24 28.66
CA ARG A 73 -40.15 15.15 28.65
C ARG A 73 -40.48 15.80 30.01
N LYS A 74 -39.56 15.77 30.99
CA LYS A 74 -39.66 16.73 32.10
C LYS A 74 -39.20 18.11 31.61
N PRO A 75 -40.04 19.17 31.68
CA PRO A 75 -39.62 20.49 31.25
C PRO A 75 -38.51 20.94 32.19
N ARG A 76 -37.30 21.07 31.64
CA ARG A 76 -36.20 21.76 32.30
C ARG A 76 -36.56 23.25 32.25
N MET A 77 -37.11 23.78 33.35
CA MET A 77 -37.23 25.21 33.58
C MET A 77 -35.85 25.84 33.38
N ARG A 78 -35.76 26.75 32.41
CA ARG A 78 -34.58 27.59 32.18
C ARG A 78 -34.42 28.59 33.32
N LYS A 79 -33.18 28.76 33.77
CA LYS A 79 -32.67 30.04 34.29
C LYS A 79 -31.54 30.46 33.34
N ASP A 80 -31.61 31.71 32.92
CA ASP A 80 -30.91 32.32 31.79
C ASP A 80 -29.44 32.69 32.07
N VAL A 81 -28.80 33.22 31.00
CA VAL A 81 -27.55 34.02 30.94
C VAL A 81 -26.31 33.11 30.74
N GLU A 82 -25.66 33.00 29.57
CA GLU A 82 -25.08 34.03 28.70
C GLU A 82 -24.91 33.63 27.22
N LEU A 83 -24.68 34.68 26.44
CA LEU A 83 -24.64 34.90 25.00
C LEU A 83 -23.46 34.19 24.31
N GLY A 84 -23.71 33.53 23.17
CA GLY A 84 -22.65 32.93 22.36
C GLY A 84 -23.19 32.41 21.03
N THR A 85 -22.83 33.13 19.98
CA THR A 85 -23.32 33.15 18.61
C THR A 85 -23.03 31.91 17.77
N ASP A 86 -24.00 31.65 16.89
CA ASP A 86 -23.87 31.25 15.49
C ASP A 86 -23.37 29.86 15.06
N SER A 87 -24.18 29.34 14.13
CA SER A 87 -23.82 28.57 12.94
C SER A 87 -23.94 27.04 12.99
N SER A 88 -24.98 26.59 12.28
CA SER A 88 -24.88 25.61 11.20
C SER A 88 -24.65 24.12 11.50
N LYS A 89 -25.53 23.33 10.83
CA LYS A 89 -25.32 22.02 10.20
C LYS A 89 -25.62 20.79 11.06
N SER A 90 -26.84 20.30 10.80
CA SER A 90 -27.22 18.88 10.71
C SER A 90 -26.03 17.94 10.49
N LYS A 91 -25.78 17.10 11.50
CA LYS A 91 -24.81 16.01 11.44
C LYS A 91 -25.51 14.68 11.72
N LEU A 92 -25.98 14.02 10.67
CA LEU A 92 -26.16 12.58 10.64
C LEU A 92 -24.76 11.94 10.79
N ASN A 93 -24.43 11.50 12.00
CA ASN A 93 -23.27 10.61 12.22
C ASN A 93 -23.78 9.28 12.77
N LEU A 94 -23.75 8.27 11.91
CA LEU A 94 -24.08 6.89 12.20
C LEU A 94 -22.84 6.10 12.67
N PHE A 95 -21.95 6.73 13.45
CA PHE A 95 -20.78 6.09 14.05
C PHE A 95 -20.49 6.72 15.42
N PRO A 96 -20.35 5.93 16.51
CA PRO A 96 -19.96 6.47 17.80
C PRO A 96 -18.45 6.76 17.79
N GLN A 97 -18.07 7.97 17.36
CA GLN A 97 -16.74 8.50 17.66
C GLN A 97 -16.78 9.14 19.05
N SER A 98 -16.11 8.49 19.99
CA SER A 98 -15.82 9.01 21.32
C SER A 98 -15.02 10.32 21.23
N ASN A 99 -15.57 11.35 21.86
CA ASN A 99 -15.09 12.73 21.88
C ASN A 99 -13.63 12.88 22.35
N LEU A 100 -12.87 13.67 21.59
CA LEU A 100 -11.65 14.34 22.03
C LEU A 100 -12.05 15.47 23.00
N ARG A 101 -11.57 15.44 24.24
CA ARG A 101 -11.41 16.64 25.08
C ARG A 101 -9.95 16.80 25.42
N ILE A 102 -9.36 17.85 24.85
CA ILE A 102 -8.03 18.36 25.14
C ILE A 102 -8.14 19.21 26.40
N ALA A 103 -7.44 18.81 27.47
CA ALA A 103 -6.82 19.68 28.48
C ALA A 103 -6.13 18.79 29.51
N GLU A 104 -4.87 18.44 29.27
CA GLU A 104 -3.74 18.66 30.20
C GLU A 104 -2.49 18.04 29.60
N SER A 105 -1.66 18.95 29.14
CA SER A 105 -0.36 18.77 28.50
C SER A 105 0.59 17.98 29.40
N GLN A 106 1.08 16.84 28.88
CA GLN A 106 2.43 16.26 29.07
C GLN A 106 2.45 14.71 29.10
N SER A 107 1.31 14.03 29.24
CA SER A 107 1.28 12.55 29.34
C SER A 107 0.79 11.78 28.09
N PHE A 108 0.18 12.46 27.10
CA PHE A 108 -0.50 11.79 25.98
C PHE A 108 0.39 11.40 24.77
N ASN A 109 1.64 11.85 24.71
CA ASN A 109 2.53 11.50 23.61
C ASN A 109 2.98 10.02 23.68
N SER A 110 2.90 9.34 24.82
CA SER A 110 3.29 7.93 24.92
C SER A 110 2.16 6.96 24.52
N ILE A 111 0.89 7.37 24.62
CA ILE A 111 -0.28 6.50 24.37
C ILE A 111 -0.73 6.55 22.91
N LEU A 112 -0.52 7.68 22.21
CA LEU A 112 -0.82 7.79 20.76
C LEU A 112 0.21 7.05 19.87
N ASN A 113 1.33 6.63 20.46
CA ASN A 113 2.48 6.08 19.75
C ASN A 113 2.55 4.54 19.75
N GLN A 114 1.53 3.83 20.25
CA GLN A 114 1.39 2.43 19.88
C GLN A 114 0.79 2.37 18.48
N PRO A 115 1.55 1.96 17.44
CA PRO A 115 0.95 1.72 16.15
C PRO A 115 -0.14 0.67 16.36
N THR A 116 -1.38 1.08 16.11
CA THR A 116 -2.54 0.18 16.18
C THR A 116 -2.22 -1.08 15.37
N ARG A 117 -2.75 -2.25 15.77
CA ARG A 117 -2.54 -3.52 15.06
C ARG A 117 -2.76 -3.36 13.55
N HIS A 118 -3.73 -2.53 13.16
CA HIS A 118 -3.97 -2.13 11.77
C HIS A 118 -2.76 -1.43 11.12
N GLN A 119 -2.18 -0.40 11.75
CA GLN A 119 -0.99 0.29 11.23
C GLN A 119 0.23 -0.66 11.09
N GLN A 120 0.42 -1.59 12.02
CA GLN A 120 1.49 -2.59 11.91
C GLN A 120 1.27 -3.54 10.73
N ILE A 121 0.02 -4.00 10.53
CA ILE A 121 -0.36 -4.85 9.39
C ILE A 121 -0.17 -4.09 8.08
N MET A 122 -0.65 -2.84 8.00
CA MET A 122 -0.48 -1.99 6.81
C MET A 122 0.99 -1.79 6.46
N LYS A 123 1.85 -1.50 7.45
CA LYS A 123 3.31 -1.39 7.22
C LYS A 123 3.90 -2.68 6.65
N ARG A 124 3.48 -3.85 7.14
CA ARG A 124 3.94 -5.15 6.63
C ARG A 124 3.44 -5.43 5.22
N LEU A 125 2.17 -5.11 4.93
CA LEU A 125 1.58 -5.27 3.60
C LEU A 125 2.27 -4.38 2.57
N ILE A 126 2.48 -3.11 2.90
CA ILE A 126 3.20 -2.15 2.04
C ILE A 126 4.62 -2.66 1.78
N LYS A 127 5.33 -3.12 2.82
CA LYS A 127 6.68 -3.67 2.65
C LYS A 127 6.68 -4.88 1.71
N ARG A 128 5.74 -5.82 1.85
CA ARG A 128 5.62 -6.98 0.95
C ARG A 128 5.30 -6.56 -0.48
N TYR A 129 4.40 -5.60 -0.66
CA TYR A 129 4.03 -5.09 -1.97
C TYR A 129 5.22 -4.42 -2.67
N VAL A 130 5.96 -3.53 -1.98
CA VAL A 130 7.12 -2.85 -2.55
C VAL A 130 8.21 -3.85 -2.94
N LEU A 131 8.51 -4.82 -2.07
CA LEU A 131 9.48 -5.87 -2.38
C LEU A 131 9.03 -6.71 -3.57
N LYS A 132 7.75 -7.10 -3.62
CA LYS A 132 7.22 -7.85 -4.75
C LYS A 132 7.30 -7.04 -6.05
N ALA A 133 6.92 -5.77 -6.03
CA ALA A 133 6.98 -4.90 -7.20
C ALA A 133 8.43 -4.67 -7.70
N GLN A 134 9.41 -4.61 -6.78
CA GLN A 134 10.83 -4.55 -7.13
C GLN A 134 11.30 -5.86 -7.78
N VAL A 135 10.94 -7.01 -7.18
CA VAL A 135 11.27 -8.32 -7.74
C VAL A 135 10.61 -8.56 -9.08
N ASP A 136 9.34 -8.19 -9.24
CA ASP A 136 8.61 -8.32 -10.50
C ASP A 136 9.26 -7.43 -11.58
N LYS A 137 9.77 -6.24 -11.22
CA LYS A 137 10.55 -5.37 -12.11
C LYS A 137 11.93 -5.95 -12.48
N GLU A 138 12.59 -6.66 -11.56
CA GLU A 138 13.85 -7.36 -11.83
C GLU A 138 13.65 -8.67 -12.63
N ASN A 139 12.44 -9.22 -12.66
CA ASN A 139 12.08 -10.39 -13.46
C ASN A 139 11.66 -10.03 -14.90
N ASP A 140 11.52 -8.75 -15.24
CA ASP A 140 11.38 -8.34 -16.63
C ASP A 140 12.65 -8.72 -17.41
N ASP A 141 12.48 -9.21 -18.63
CA ASP A 141 13.56 -9.75 -19.46
C ASP A 141 14.80 -8.84 -19.49
N VAL A 142 15.99 -9.46 -19.49
CA VAL A 142 17.30 -8.78 -19.41
C VAL A 142 17.33 -7.54 -20.32
N ASN A 143 17.40 -6.38 -19.69
CA ASN A 143 17.34 -5.12 -20.40
C ASN A 143 18.65 -4.88 -21.16
N GLU A 144 18.58 -4.47 -22.43
CA GLU A 144 19.76 -4.17 -23.25
C GLU A 144 20.64 -3.07 -22.61
N GLY A 145 20.01 -2.17 -21.81
CA GLY A 145 20.70 -1.17 -21.01
C GLY A 145 21.62 -1.76 -19.93
N GLU A 146 21.17 -2.79 -19.22
CA GLU A 146 21.97 -3.46 -18.18
C GLU A 146 23.18 -4.18 -18.80
N LEU A 147 23.00 -4.79 -19.98
CA LEU A 147 24.10 -5.42 -20.71
C LEU A 147 25.15 -4.38 -21.14
N LYS A 148 24.73 -3.17 -21.52
CA LYS A 148 25.63 -2.08 -21.89
C LYS A 148 26.39 -1.54 -20.67
N GLU A 149 25.74 -1.43 -19.52
CA GLU A 149 26.36 -1.04 -18.25
C GLU A 149 27.44 -2.04 -17.84
N ILE A 150 27.12 -3.34 -17.81
CA ILE A 150 28.10 -4.40 -17.49
C ILE A 150 29.28 -4.38 -18.46
N LYS A 151 29.02 -4.19 -19.76
CA LYS A 151 30.09 -4.10 -20.77
C LYS A 151 30.98 -2.89 -20.52
N GLN A 152 30.40 -1.75 -20.14
CA GLN A 152 31.13 -0.54 -19.81
C GLN A 152 31.99 -0.76 -18.56
N ASP A 153 31.46 -1.39 -17.52
CA ASP A 153 32.17 -1.69 -16.27
C ASP A 153 33.33 -2.66 -16.48
N ILE A 154 33.15 -3.70 -17.31
CA ILE A 154 34.24 -4.59 -17.70
C ILE A 154 35.32 -3.83 -18.47
N SER A 155 34.91 -2.91 -19.34
CA SER A 155 35.84 -2.13 -20.15
C SER A 155 36.63 -1.14 -19.29
N SER A 156 35.98 -0.44 -18.35
CA SER A 156 36.65 0.47 -17.42
C SER A 156 37.62 -0.29 -16.52
N LEU A 157 37.20 -1.41 -15.93
CA LEU A 157 38.03 -2.27 -15.09
C LEU A 157 39.26 -2.78 -15.86
N ARG A 158 39.09 -3.16 -17.13
CA ARG A 158 40.21 -3.60 -17.98
C ARG A 158 41.25 -2.49 -18.13
N TYR A 159 40.84 -1.25 -18.37
CA TYR A 159 41.77 -0.15 -18.54
C TYR A 159 42.45 0.23 -17.23
N GLU A 160 41.74 0.20 -16.10
CA GLU A 160 42.31 0.45 -14.77
C GLU A 160 43.43 -0.56 -14.43
N LEU A 161 43.18 -1.86 -14.62
CA LEU A 161 44.17 -2.91 -14.39
C LEU A 161 45.37 -2.83 -15.35
N LEU A 162 45.14 -2.44 -16.60
CA LEU A 162 46.22 -2.25 -17.57
C LEU A 162 47.11 -1.07 -17.18
N GLU A 163 46.53 0.02 -16.71
CA GLU A 163 47.27 1.19 -16.23
C GLU A 163 48.11 0.84 -15.00
N GLU A 164 47.52 0.16 -14.01
CA GLU A 164 48.20 -0.28 -12.80
C GLU A 164 49.37 -1.22 -13.13
N LYS A 165 49.15 -2.19 -14.03
CA LYS A 165 50.21 -3.06 -14.53
C LYS A 165 51.31 -2.26 -15.21
N SER A 166 50.96 -1.29 -16.06
CA SER A 166 51.93 -0.45 -16.77
C SER A 166 52.81 0.31 -15.78
N GLN A 167 52.19 0.88 -14.75
CA GLN A 167 52.88 1.64 -13.72
C GLN A 167 53.80 0.77 -12.88
N ALA A 168 53.33 -0.41 -12.44
CA ALA A 168 54.17 -1.38 -11.73
C ALA A 168 55.38 -1.84 -12.58
N THR A 169 55.20 -2.04 -13.89
CA THR A 169 56.32 -2.38 -14.78
C THR A 169 57.30 -1.23 -14.97
N ALA A 170 56.82 0.01 -15.01
CA ALA A 170 57.67 1.20 -15.08
C ALA A 170 58.51 1.34 -13.79
N GLU A 171 57.90 1.17 -12.62
CA GLU A 171 58.60 1.19 -11.33
C GLU A 171 59.64 0.07 -11.22
N LEU A 172 59.29 -1.15 -11.65
CA LEU A 172 60.23 -2.27 -11.70
C LEU A 172 61.44 -1.95 -12.60
N SER A 173 61.21 -1.36 -13.77
CA SER A 173 62.29 -0.98 -14.70
C SER A 173 63.24 0.07 -14.09
N GLN A 174 62.70 1.04 -13.36
CA GLN A 174 63.49 2.05 -12.66
C GLN A 174 64.33 1.43 -11.53
N LEU A 175 63.79 0.46 -10.79
CA LEU A 175 64.51 -0.26 -9.75
C LEU A 175 65.64 -1.11 -10.33
N ILE A 176 65.41 -1.80 -11.46
CA ILE A 176 66.44 -2.58 -12.16
C ILE A 176 67.58 -1.66 -12.61
N HIS A 177 67.26 -0.50 -13.22
CA HIS A 177 68.27 0.47 -13.65
C HIS A 177 69.09 1.01 -12.48
N LYS A 178 68.43 1.39 -11.36
CA LYS A 178 69.11 1.84 -10.14
C LYS A 178 70.04 0.76 -9.56
N LEU A 179 69.61 -0.50 -9.55
CA LEU A 179 70.46 -1.61 -9.13
C LEU A 179 71.67 -1.77 -10.06
N GLY A 180 71.46 -1.69 -11.37
CA GLY A 180 72.51 -1.72 -12.39
C GLY A 180 73.55 -0.62 -12.19
N ASP A 181 73.11 0.62 -12.01
CA ASP A 181 73.97 1.79 -11.77
C ASP A 181 74.78 1.63 -10.47
N LYS A 182 74.14 1.16 -9.40
CA LYS A 182 74.79 0.88 -8.11
C LYS A 182 75.87 -0.20 -8.25
N LEU A 183 75.58 -1.28 -8.99
CA LEU A 183 76.52 -2.36 -9.26
C LEU A 183 77.72 -1.88 -10.08
N HIS A 184 77.48 -1.09 -11.13
CA HIS A 184 78.54 -0.50 -11.95
C HIS A 184 79.43 0.47 -11.15
N ALA A 185 78.82 1.30 -10.30
CA ALA A 185 79.53 2.23 -9.41
C ALA A 185 80.34 1.51 -8.32
N THR A 186 79.89 0.34 -7.83
CA THR A 186 80.69 -0.49 -6.92
C THR A 186 81.83 -1.20 -7.65
N ALA A 187 81.63 -1.63 -8.89
CA ALA A 187 82.67 -2.30 -9.69
C ALA A 187 83.82 -1.35 -10.07
N THR A 188 83.53 -0.08 -10.34
CA THR A 188 84.56 0.96 -10.63
C THR A 188 85.31 1.43 -9.38
N ARG A 189 84.81 1.15 -8.17
CA ARG A 189 85.46 1.52 -6.89
C ARG A 189 86.46 0.47 -6.37
N CYS A 190 86.52 -0.69 -7.01
CA CYS A 190 87.44 -1.80 -6.68
C CYS A 190 88.65 -1.92 -7.62
N GLN A 191 88.91 -0.92 -8.46
CA GLN A 191 90.17 -0.76 -9.21
C GLN A 191 91.04 0.34 -8.61
#